data_AF-A0A9X5XHS2-F1
#
_entry.id   AF-A0A9X5XHS2-F1
#
_cell.length_a   1.000
_cell.length_b   1.000
_cell.length_c   1.000
_cell.angle_alpha   90.00
_cell.angle_beta   90.00
_cell.angle_gamma   90.00
#
_symmetry.space_group_name_H-M   'P 1'
#
loop_
_entity.id
_entity.type
_entity.pdbx_description
1 polymer ?
#
loop_
_entity_poly.entity_id
_entity_poly.type
_entity_poly.pdbx_seq_one_letter_code
_entity_poly.pdbx_strand_id
1 'polypeptide(L)'
;ADRIAADGSVANKVGSYPLAVLARYHHVPFIVVAPVTTVDPDTPDGASIEVEQRPGHEVTEVTAPQVPVAGVEAGGGIPVAPLGTQAYNPAFDVTPPELVTAIVTEEGAVSPVTAEALAELCDRSRQVTI
;
A
#
# COMPACT_ATOMS: atom_id res chain seq x y z
N ALA A 1 5.69 -0.88 -1.80
CA ALA A 1 4.40 -0.54 -2.44
C ALA A 1 3.81 -1.81 -3.02
N ASP A 2 2.49 -1.88 -3.13
CA ASP A 2 1.79 -2.98 -3.80
C ASP A 2 1.47 -2.65 -5.26
N ARG A 3 1.18 -1.37 -5.56
CA ARG A 3 1.06 -0.84 -6.93
C ARG A 3 1.42 0.66 -6.95
N ILE A 4 2.04 1.11 -8.02
CA ILE A 4 2.30 2.54 -8.28
C ILE A 4 1.68 2.90 -9.62
N ALA A 5 0.73 3.83 -9.65
CA ALA A 5 0.09 4.31 -10.89
C ALA A 5 1.05 5.18 -11.71
N ALA A 6 0.68 5.46 -12.97
CA ALA A 6 1.49 6.23 -13.90
C ALA A 6 1.81 7.66 -13.42
N ASP A 7 0.91 8.30 -12.67
CA ASP A 7 1.13 9.61 -12.04
C ASP A 7 2.06 9.57 -10.80
N GLY A 8 2.42 8.37 -10.34
CA GLY A 8 3.19 8.14 -9.12
C GLY A 8 2.36 7.98 -7.85
N SER A 9 1.02 7.94 -7.94
CA SER A 9 0.15 7.57 -6.83
C SER A 9 0.47 6.15 -6.36
N VAL A 10 0.62 5.98 -5.05
CA VAL A 10 1.09 4.71 -4.47
C VAL A 10 -0.03 4.04 -3.69
N ALA A 11 -0.43 2.85 -4.13
CA ALA A 11 -1.21 1.93 -3.31
C ALA A 11 -0.28 1.06 -2.46
N ASN A 12 -0.50 1.07 -1.16
CA ASN A 12 0.21 0.24 -0.19
C ASN A 12 -0.71 -0.12 0.97
N LYS A 13 -0.27 -1.02 1.85
CA LYS A 13 -1.04 -1.45 3.03
C LYS A 13 -1.71 -0.26 3.73
N VAL A 14 -3.00 -0.41 4.07
CA VAL A 14 -3.78 0.62 4.78
C VAL A 14 -3.02 1.11 6.01
N GLY A 15 -2.97 2.43 6.18
CA GLY A 15 -2.09 3.13 7.11
C GLY A 15 -0.94 3.89 6.44
N SER A 16 -0.68 3.69 5.15
CA SER A 16 0.41 4.38 4.45
C SER A 16 0.08 5.84 4.16
N TYR A 17 -1.13 6.14 3.69
CA TYR A 17 -1.60 7.51 3.46
C TYR A 17 -1.52 8.41 4.70
N PRO A 18 -2.08 8.03 5.88
CA PRO A 18 -1.96 8.87 7.07
C PRO A 18 -0.50 9.04 7.53
N LEU A 19 0.37 8.04 7.35
CA LEU A 19 1.81 8.20 7.62
C LEU A 19 2.46 9.22 6.68
N ALA A 20 2.10 9.24 5.39
CA ALA A 20 2.59 10.22 4.44
C ALA A 20 2.11 11.65 4.77
N VAL A 21 0.85 11.80 5.19
CA VAL A 21 0.31 13.09 5.69
C VAL A 21 1.08 13.57 6.92
N LEU A 22 1.32 12.69 7.90
CA LEU A 22 2.10 13.01 9.09
C LEU A 22 3.55 13.37 8.76
N ALA A 23 4.18 12.62 7.87
CA ALA A 23 5.54 12.88 7.41
C ALA A 23 5.65 14.27 6.77
N ARG A 24 4.71 14.62 5.88
CA ARG A 24 4.63 15.94 5.26
C ARG A 24 4.46 17.05 6.30
N TYR A 25 3.56 16.86 7.26
CA TYR A 25 3.31 17.84 8.33
C TYR A 25 4.54 18.08 9.21
N HIS A 26 5.31 17.02 9.49
CA HIS A 26 6.51 17.09 10.31
C HIS A 26 7.82 17.30 9.52
N HIS A 27 7.72 17.58 8.21
CA HIS A 27 8.87 17.78 7.33
C HIS A 27 9.85 16.59 7.29
N VAL A 28 9.33 15.38 7.44
CA VAL A 28 10.10 14.13 7.32
C VAL A 28 9.98 13.61 5.89
N PRO A 29 11.09 13.28 5.21
CA PRO A 29 11.04 12.64 3.89
C PRO A 29 10.26 11.32 3.93
N PHE A 30 9.27 11.18 3.04
CA PHE A 30 8.52 9.95 2.86
C PHE A 30 8.98 9.25 1.58
N ILE A 31 9.70 8.14 1.72
CA ILE A 31 10.32 7.43 0.60
C ILE A 31 9.59 6.11 0.38
N VAL A 32 9.21 5.86 -0.87
CA VAL A 32 8.62 4.59 -1.30
C VAL A 32 9.70 3.77 -2.00
N VAL A 33 9.89 2.53 -1.57
CA VAL A 33 10.81 1.58 -2.21
C VAL A 33 9.99 0.45 -2.82
N ALA A 34 10.15 0.23 -4.12
CA ALA A 34 9.45 -0.82 -4.86
C ALA A 34 10.21 -1.14 -6.15
N PRO A 35 10.17 -2.40 -6.64
CA PRO A 35 10.78 -2.71 -7.93
C PRO A 35 10.03 -2.03 -9.07
N VAL A 36 10.69 -1.84 -10.22
CA VAL A 36 10.05 -1.23 -11.42
C VAL A 36 8.79 -1.98 -11.83
N THR A 37 8.76 -3.30 -11.63
CA THR A 37 7.61 -4.16 -11.91
C THR A 37 6.35 -3.86 -11.09
N THR A 38 6.47 -3.05 -10.02
CA THR A 38 5.33 -2.58 -9.22
C THR A 38 4.66 -1.34 -9.84
N VAL A 39 5.35 -0.65 -10.76
CA VAL A 39 4.76 0.46 -11.51
C VAL A 39 3.83 -0.12 -12.57
N ASP A 40 2.61 0.41 -12.61
CA ASP A 40 1.55 0.07 -13.54
C ASP A 40 1.27 1.27 -14.46
N PRO A 41 1.89 1.32 -15.65
CA PRO A 41 1.74 2.42 -16.59
C PRO A 41 0.33 2.53 -17.20
N ASP A 42 -0.47 1.47 -17.13
CA ASP A 42 -1.82 1.43 -17.70
C ASP A 42 -2.88 2.01 -16.75
N THR A 43 -2.53 2.16 -15.46
CA THR A 43 -3.37 2.83 -14.46
C THR A 43 -2.96 4.31 -14.39
N PRO A 44 -3.80 5.26 -14.85
CA PRO A 44 -3.37 6.65 -15.03
C PRO A 44 -3.12 7.39 -13.71
N ASP A 45 -3.94 7.12 -12.69
CA ASP A 45 -3.88 7.83 -11.40
C ASP A 45 -4.32 6.97 -10.22
N GLY A 46 -4.16 7.51 -9.01
CA GLY A 46 -4.57 6.85 -7.77
C GLY A 46 -6.08 6.58 -7.65
N ALA A 47 -6.93 7.37 -8.32
CA ALA A 47 -8.38 7.17 -8.32
C ALA A 47 -8.80 5.97 -9.17
N SER A 48 -7.94 5.56 -10.11
CA SER A 48 -8.13 4.41 -10.98
C SER A 48 -7.70 3.09 -10.34
N ILE A 49 -7.13 3.12 -9.12
CA ILE A 49 -6.76 1.91 -8.37
C ILE A 49 -7.98 1.34 -7.63
N GLU A 50 -8.40 0.12 -7.98
CA GLU A 50 -9.41 -0.62 -7.22
C GLU A 50 -8.81 -1.15 -5.90
N VAL A 51 -9.38 -0.72 -4.77
CA VAL A 51 -8.92 -1.14 -3.43
C VAL A 51 -9.67 -2.38 -2.97
N GLU A 52 -8.93 -3.47 -2.75
CA GLU A 52 -9.44 -4.73 -2.19
C GLU A 52 -10.19 -4.49 -0.87
N GLN A 53 -11.44 -4.94 -0.82
CA GLN A 53 -12.22 -5.04 0.42
C GLN A 53 -12.08 -6.45 0.99
N ARG A 54 -11.55 -6.56 2.21
CA ARG A 54 -11.34 -7.84 2.89
C ARG A 54 -12.49 -8.17 3.83
N PRO A 55 -12.64 -9.45 4.21
CA PRO A 55 -13.68 -9.86 5.16
C PRO A 55 -13.61 -9.07 6.47
N GLY A 56 -14.77 -8.69 7.01
CA GLY A 56 -14.85 -7.91 8.24
C GLY A 56 -14.32 -8.64 9.49
N HIS A 57 -14.25 -9.98 9.46
CA HIS A 57 -13.75 -10.77 10.57
C HIS A 57 -12.28 -10.49 10.90
N GLU A 58 -11.47 -10.02 9.94
CA GLU A 58 -10.08 -9.63 10.22
C GLU A 58 -9.96 -8.40 11.13
N VAL A 59 -11.04 -7.62 11.25
CA VAL A 59 -11.15 -6.46 12.14
C VAL A 59 -11.87 -6.84 13.43
N THR A 60 -12.90 -7.68 13.35
CA THR A 60 -13.74 -8.04 14.50
C THR A 60 -13.21 -9.22 15.31
N GLU A 61 -12.22 -9.95 14.81
CA GLU A 61 -11.62 -11.12 15.44
C GLU A 61 -10.09 -11.03 15.41
N VAL A 62 -9.43 -11.61 16.42
CA VAL A 62 -7.97 -11.73 16.49
C VAL A 62 -7.61 -13.21 16.49
N THR A 63 -6.55 -13.59 15.78
CA THR A 63 -6.07 -14.98 15.78
C THR A 63 -5.83 -15.48 17.21
N ALA A 64 -6.44 -16.62 17.55
CA ALA A 64 -6.22 -17.23 18.85
C ALA A 64 -4.73 -17.52 19.06
N PRO A 65 -4.18 -17.29 20.27
CA PRO A 65 -2.85 -17.76 20.61
C PRO A 65 -2.73 -19.26 20.35
N GLN A 66 -1.53 -19.71 19.98
CA GLN A 66 -1.22 -21.15 19.85
C GLN A 66 -1.37 -21.93 21.17
N VAL A 67 -1.55 -21.20 22.29
CA VAL A 67 -1.82 -21.77 23.61
C VAL A 67 -3.33 -21.99 23.75
N PRO A 68 -3.80 -23.20 24.09
CA PRO A 68 -5.22 -23.49 24.25
C PRO A 68 -5.85 -22.57 25.30
N VAL A 69 -6.83 -21.76 24.89
CA VAL A 69 -7.72 -21.05 25.81
C VAL A 69 -8.99 -21.88 25.94
N ALA A 70 -9.36 -22.23 27.18
CA ALA A 70 -10.56 -23.02 27.44
C ALA A 70 -11.80 -22.33 26.84
N GLY A 71 -12.49 -23.00 25.91
CA GLY A 71 -13.66 -22.47 25.21
C GLY A 71 -13.37 -21.82 23.85
N VAL A 72 -12.13 -21.85 23.35
CA VAL A 72 -11.76 -21.39 22.00
C VAL A 72 -11.34 -22.59 21.16
N GLU A 73 -12.03 -22.83 20.04
CA GLU A 73 -11.65 -23.89 19.10
C GLU A 73 -10.29 -23.59 18.46
N ALA A 74 -9.43 -24.61 18.38
CA ALA A 74 -8.12 -24.47 17.77
C ALA A 74 -8.27 -24.11 16.28
N GLY A 75 -7.79 -22.93 15.89
CA GLY A 75 -7.85 -22.42 14.51
C GLY A 75 -8.92 -21.36 14.23
N GLY A 76 -9.77 -21.03 15.21
CA GLY A 76 -10.75 -19.94 15.11
C GLY A 76 -10.21 -18.57 15.59
N GLY A 77 -10.80 -17.48 15.11
CA GLY A 77 -10.57 -16.14 15.64
C GLY A 77 -11.29 -15.93 16.98
N ILE A 78 -10.69 -15.14 17.88
CA ILE A 78 -11.30 -14.68 19.13
C ILE A 78 -12.04 -13.37 18.82
N PRO A 79 -13.37 -13.29 18.99
CA PRO A 79 -14.10 -12.05 18.79
C PRO A 79 -13.60 -10.95 19.73
N VAL A 80 -13.30 -9.78 19.17
CA VAL A 80 -12.88 -8.56 19.89
C VAL A 80 -13.88 -7.41 19.72
N ALA A 81 -14.91 -7.60 18.89
CA ALA A 81 -16.04 -6.69 18.72
C ALA A 81 -17.36 -7.37 19.13
N PRO A 82 -18.43 -6.60 19.41
CA PRO A 82 -19.76 -7.16 19.64
C PRO A 82 -20.22 -8.07 18.48
N LEU A 83 -20.91 -9.16 18.80
CA LEU A 83 -21.41 -10.09 17.78
C LEU A 83 -22.33 -9.37 16.77
N GLY A 84 -22.13 -9.66 15.48
CA GLY A 84 -22.88 -9.03 14.39
C GLY A 84 -22.38 -7.65 13.94
N THR A 85 -21.31 -7.12 14.57
CA THR A 85 -20.67 -5.86 14.15
C THR A 85 -20.24 -5.95 12.69
N GLN A 86 -20.62 -4.94 11.90
CA GLN A 86 -20.11 -4.76 10.54
C GLN A 86 -18.81 -3.98 10.58
N ALA A 87 -17.85 -4.34 9.73
CA ALA A 87 -16.56 -3.66 9.64
C ALA A 87 -16.30 -3.17 8.22
N TYR A 88 -15.66 -2.01 8.11
CA TYR A 88 -15.06 -1.51 6.87
C TYR A 88 -13.58 -1.89 6.88
N ASN A 89 -13.16 -2.72 5.92
CA ASN A 89 -11.82 -3.32 5.92
C ASN A 89 -11.14 -3.21 4.54
N PRO A 90 -10.77 -1.99 4.10
CA PRO A 90 -9.91 -1.83 2.93
C PRO A 90 -8.51 -2.38 3.23
N ALA A 91 -7.99 -3.25 2.36
CA ALA A 91 -6.67 -3.85 2.54
C ALA A 91 -5.51 -2.88 2.27
N PHE A 92 -5.77 -1.81 1.55
CA PHE A 92 -4.80 -0.83 1.06
C PHE A 92 -5.38 0.59 1.18
N ASP A 93 -4.51 1.58 1.17
CA ASP A 93 -4.87 2.97 0.90
C ASP A 93 -3.97 3.53 -0.22
N VAL A 94 -4.36 4.70 -0.75
CA VAL A 94 -3.66 5.36 -1.84
C VAL A 94 -3.02 6.64 -1.33
N THR A 95 -1.71 6.75 -1.52
CA THR A 95 -0.91 7.94 -1.19
C THR A 95 -0.66 8.76 -2.46
N PRO A 96 -1.15 10.01 -2.55
CA PRO A 96 -0.88 10.89 -3.68
C PRO A 96 0.61 11.18 -3.88
N PRO A 97 1.08 11.38 -5.13
CA PRO A 97 2.50 11.57 -5.44
C PRO A 97 3.11 12.78 -4.75
N GLU A 98 2.34 13.86 -4.50
CA GLU A 98 2.82 15.07 -3.83
C GLU A 98 3.21 14.86 -2.35
N LEU A 99 2.76 13.76 -1.74
CA LEU A 99 3.16 13.36 -0.39
C LEU A 99 4.40 12.44 -0.39
N VAL A 100 4.82 11.94 -1.55
CA VAL A 100 5.98 11.06 -1.71
C VAL A 100 7.20 11.89 -2.10
N THR A 101 8.26 11.82 -1.29
CA THR A 101 9.52 12.55 -1.55
C THR A 101 10.30 11.92 -2.70
N ALA A 102 10.38 10.59 -2.72
CA ALA A 102 11.05 9.84 -3.78
C ALA A 102 10.49 8.42 -3.90
N ILE A 103 10.55 7.89 -5.13
CA ILE A 103 10.37 6.46 -5.41
C ILE A 103 11.74 5.88 -5.75
N VAL A 104 12.14 4.81 -5.07
CA VAL A 104 13.42 4.13 -5.27
C VAL A 104 13.18 2.72 -5.81
N THR A 105 13.82 2.40 -6.92
CA THR A 105 13.80 1.10 -7.58
C THR A 105 15.22 0.59 -7.82
N GLU A 106 15.34 -0.59 -8.40
CA GLU A 106 16.60 -1.16 -8.88
C GLU A 106 17.25 -0.34 -10.02
N GLU A 107 16.47 0.48 -10.74
CA GLU A 107 16.92 1.36 -11.84
C GLU A 107 17.23 2.80 -11.36
N GLY A 108 17.32 2.99 -10.03
CA GLY A 108 17.64 4.27 -9.39
C GLY A 108 16.45 4.90 -8.67
N ALA A 109 16.54 6.20 -8.41
CA ALA A 109 15.54 6.95 -7.67
C ALA A 109 14.92 8.07 -8.52
N VAL A 110 13.63 8.31 -8.34
CA VAL A 110 12.87 9.42 -8.94
C VAL A 110 12.46 10.40 -7.84
N SER A 111 12.88 11.66 -8.00
CA SER A 111 12.51 12.79 -7.15
C SER A 111 12.72 14.10 -7.94
N PRO A 112 11.69 14.95 -8.14
CA PRO A 112 10.30 14.78 -7.68
C PRO A 112 9.58 13.62 -8.37
N VAL A 113 8.58 13.05 -7.68
CA VAL A 113 7.70 12.03 -8.25
C VAL A 113 6.76 12.69 -9.25
N THR A 114 6.96 12.40 -10.54
CA THR A 114 6.18 12.92 -11.67
C THR A 114 5.94 11.79 -12.67
N ALA A 115 4.88 11.91 -13.47
CA ALA A 115 4.55 10.90 -14.47
C ALA A 115 5.68 10.72 -15.50
N GLU A 116 6.29 11.83 -15.93
CA GLU A 116 7.38 11.83 -16.90
C GLU A 116 8.61 11.12 -16.35
N ALA A 117 9.04 11.46 -15.13
CA ALA A 117 10.23 10.84 -14.53
C ALA A 117 10.02 9.36 -14.22
N LEU A 118 8.80 8.95 -13.88
CA LEU A 118 8.46 7.54 -13.65
C LEU A 118 8.44 6.75 -14.97
N ALA A 119 7.89 7.33 -16.04
CA ALA A 119 7.91 6.74 -17.38
C ALA A 119 9.35 6.54 -17.88
N GLU A 120 10.21 7.54 -17.75
CA GLU A 120 11.64 7.43 -18.09
C GLU A 120 12.34 6.32 -17.31
N LEU A 121 12.01 6.16 -16.02
CA LEU A 121 12.55 5.08 -15.19
C LEU A 121 12.09 3.70 -15.65
N CYS A 122 10.82 3.54 -16.04
CA CYS A 122 10.31 2.30 -16.61
C CYS A 122 10.97 1.96 -17.95
N ASP A 123 11.24 2.95 -18.80
CA ASP A 123 11.87 2.74 -20.10
C ASP A 123 13.31 2.24 -19.99
N ARG A 124 14.07 2.71 -18.99
CA ARG A 124 15.42 2.19 -18.71
C ARG A 124 15.42 0.69 -18.45
N SER A 125 14.48 0.20 -17.64
CA SER A 125 14.34 -1.23 -17.34
C SER A 125 14.10 -2.08 -18.61
N ARG A 126 13.28 -1.57 -19.55
CA ARG A 126 12.99 -2.27 -20.81
C ARG A 126 14.20 -2.38 -21.74
N GLN A 127 15.14 -1.44 -21.68
CA GLN A 127 16.34 -1.44 -22.53
C GLN A 127 17.43 -2.42 -22.07
N VAL A 128 17.37 -2.88 -20.82
CA VAL A 128 18.39 -3.78 -20.22
C VAL A 128 18.10 -5.26 -20.50
N THR A 129 16.90 -5.61 -20.96
CA THR A 129 16.55 -6.98 -21.34
C THR A 129 17.12 -7.32 -22.73
N ILE A 130 18.32 -7.91 -22.76
CA ILE A 130 19.00 -8.47 -23.96
C ILE A 130 18.68 -9.96 -24.09
#